data_AF-A0A935AJY5-F1
#
_entry.id   AF-A0A935AJY5-F1
#
_cell.length_a   1.000
_cell.length_b   1.000
_cell.length_c   1.000
_cell.angle_alpha   90.00
_cell.angle_beta   90.00
_cell.angle_gamma   90.00
#
_symmetry.space_group_name_H-M   'P 1'
#
loop_
_entity.id
_entity.type
_entity.pdbx_description
1 polymer ?
#
loop_
_entity_poly.entity_id
_entity_poly.type
_entity_poly.pdbx_seq_one_letter_code
_entity_poly.pdbx_strand_id
1 'polypeptide(L)'
;MTETEFVNSNKADWKRLDELLKTYQCDTDELNKLFIKVSGDLSYASTNYPRRMVRVYLNELVIRVFDRMRTGAKKNITQQLGHFFNFTLPKIIIKHRYAFLVSFGIFFFATVIGIYSTLENQDFVSYILGDSYVNMTEKNIKNNDPMAVYKDKDKTGMFVGITLNNIRVAMVTFVFGIFTSLGTGLILLYNGIMLGAFFFFFTIKVYWSQLY
;
A
#
# COMPACT_ATOMS: atom_id res chain seq x y z
N MET A 1 -5.79 -43.85 -26.43
CA MET A 1 -5.98 -44.52 -25.13
C MET A 1 -7.47 -44.62 -24.85
N THR A 2 -7.96 -45.79 -24.43
CA THR A 2 -9.36 -45.97 -24.03
C THR A 2 -9.60 -45.34 -22.65
N GLU A 3 -10.85 -45.01 -22.32
CA GLU A 3 -11.20 -44.46 -21.00
C GLU A 3 -10.73 -45.37 -19.86
N THR A 4 -10.85 -46.69 -20.03
CA THR A 4 -10.44 -47.70 -19.04
C THR A 4 -8.92 -47.72 -18.84
N GLU A 5 -8.13 -47.60 -19.90
CA GLU A 5 -6.65 -47.50 -19.82
C GLU A 5 -6.22 -46.20 -19.14
N PHE A 6 -6.89 -45.09 -19.46
CA PHE A 6 -6.64 -43.79 -18.85
C PHE A 6 -6.93 -43.78 -17.35
N VAL A 7 -8.07 -44.38 -16.95
CA VAL A 7 -8.41 -44.54 -15.53
C VAL A 7 -7.42 -45.47 -14.84
N ASN A 8 -7.08 -46.61 -15.44
CA ASN A 8 -6.20 -47.59 -14.80
C ASN A 8 -4.77 -47.08 -14.59
N SER A 9 -4.26 -46.24 -15.49
CA SER A 9 -2.93 -45.65 -15.38
C SER A 9 -2.83 -44.54 -14.34
N ASN A 10 -3.88 -43.72 -14.16
CA ASN A 10 -3.82 -42.54 -13.31
C ASN A 10 -4.57 -42.65 -11.96
N LYS A 11 -5.42 -43.68 -11.77
CA LYS A 11 -6.22 -43.86 -10.54
C LYS A 11 -5.39 -43.89 -9.25
N ALA A 12 -4.14 -44.35 -9.30
CA ALA A 12 -3.26 -44.42 -8.14
C ALA A 12 -2.92 -43.01 -7.63
N ASP A 13 -2.58 -42.09 -8.54
CA ASP A 13 -2.30 -40.69 -8.21
C ASP A 13 -3.54 -39.96 -7.71
N TRP A 14 -4.70 -40.22 -8.34
CA TRP A 14 -5.96 -39.62 -7.93
C TRP A 14 -6.36 -40.03 -6.51
N LYS A 15 -6.17 -41.32 -6.19
CA LYS A 15 -6.41 -41.84 -4.85
C LYS A 15 -5.43 -41.26 -3.83
N ARG A 16 -4.15 -41.16 -4.18
CA ARG A 16 -3.13 -40.54 -3.31
C ARG A 16 -3.46 -39.08 -3.01
N LEU A 17 -3.87 -38.32 -4.02
CA LEU A 17 -4.28 -36.93 -3.84
C LEU A 17 -5.55 -36.82 -2.98
N ASP A 18 -6.54 -37.70 -3.17
CA ASP A 18 -7.73 -37.76 -2.31
C ASP A 18 -7.40 -38.09 -0.84
N GLU A 19 -6.44 -39.00 -0.61
CA GLU A 19 -5.93 -39.31 0.74
C GLU A 19 -5.21 -38.13 1.37
N LEU A 20 -4.31 -37.47 0.64
CA LEU A 20 -3.61 -36.26 1.10
C LEU A 20 -4.58 -35.14 1.47
N LEU A 21 -5.67 -34.99 0.72
CA LEU A 21 -6.72 -34.02 1.01
C LEU A 21 -7.48 -34.32 2.30
N LYS A 22 -7.47 -35.57 2.80
CA LYS A 22 -8.10 -35.97 4.07
C LYS A 22 -7.17 -35.83 5.28
N THR A 23 -5.84 -35.92 5.10
CA THR A 23 -4.87 -35.82 6.19
C THR A 23 -4.65 -34.37 6.65
N TYR A 24 -4.53 -34.10 7.95
CA TYR A 24 -4.32 -32.74 8.49
C TYR A 24 -2.92 -32.19 8.22
N GLN A 25 -1.89 -33.03 8.36
CA GLN A 25 -0.52 -32.73 7.95
C GLN A 25 -0.31 -33.19 6.52
N CYS A 26 -0.06 -32.24 5.61
CA CYS A 26 0.12 -32.50 4.19
C CYS A 26 1.49 -31.99 3.78
N ASP A 27 2.24 -32.83 3.08
CA ASP A 27 3.44 -32.38 2.38
C ASP A 27 3.01 -31.47 1.22
N THR A 28 3.32 -30.17 1.36
CA THR A 28 2.96 -29.13 0.39
C THR A 28 3.56 -29.39 -0.99
N ASP A 29 4.74 -30.00 -1.05
CA ASP A 29 5.42 -30.27 -2.32
C ASP A 29 4.79 -31.47 -3.04
N GLU A 30 4.42 -32.52 -2.29
CA GLU A 30 3.69 -33.66 -2.82
C GLU A 30 2.29 -33.24 -3.33
N LEU A 31 1.59 -32.39 -2.57
CA LEU A 31 0.28 -31.86 -2.95
C LEU A 31 0.34 -31.07 -4.27
N ASN A 32 1.32 -30.17 -4.41
CA ASN A 32 1.50 -29.35 -5.61
C ASN A 32 1.82 -30.23 -6.84
N LYS A 33 2.70 -31.22 -6.68
CA LYS A 33 3.08 -32.12 -7.77
C LYS A 33 1.88 -32.93 -8.28
N LEU A 34 1.11 -33.53 -7.37
CA LEU A 34 -0.09 -34.29 -7.72
C LEU A 34 -1.19 -33.40 -8.29
N PHE A 35 -1.35 -32.19 -7.77
CA PHE A 35 -2.30 -31.21 -8.29
C PHE A 35 -2.04 -30.84 -9.77
N ILE A 36 -0.78 -30.58 -10.14
CA ILE A 36 -0.41 -30.30 -11.53
C ILE A 36 -0.77 -31.48 -12.43
N LYS A 37 -0.45 -32.71 -11.98
CA LYS A 37 -0.74 -33.94 -12.71
C LYS A 37 -2.24 -34.14 -12.94
N VAL A 38 -3.05 -34.06 -11.89
CA VAL A 38 -4.51 -34.21 -11.98
C VAL A 38 -5.17 -33.09 -12.78
N SER A 39 -4.64 -31.87 -12.74
CA SER A 39 -5.13 -30.78 -13.60
C SER A 39 -4.90 -31.08 -15.09
N GLY A 40 -3.74 -31.69 -15.42
CA GLY A 40 -3.47 -32.21 -16.75
C GLY A 40 -4.43 -33.33 -17.15
N ASP A 41 -4.69 -34.28 -16.26
CA ASP A 41 -5.64 -35.38 -16.47
C ASP A 41 -7.07 -34.86 -16.69
N LEU A 42 -7.49 -33.83 -15.94
CA LEU A 42 -8.78 -33.17 -16.12
C LEU A 42 -8.89 -32.50 -17.49
N SER A 43 -7.82 -31.83 -17.95
CA SER A 43 -7.78 -31.22 -19.27
C SER A 43 -7.92 -32.29 -20.36
N TYR A 44 -7.15 -33.37 -20.26
CA TYR A 44 -7.23 -34.51 -21.18
C TYR A 44 -8.62 -35.16 -21.17
N ALA A 45 -9.20 -35.40 -19.99
CA ALA A 45 -10.53 -35.99 -19.85
C ALA A 45 -11.65 -35.06 -20.33
N SER A 46 -11.47 -33.74 -20.23
CA SER A 46 -12.44 -32.76 -20.73
C SER A 46 -12.49 -32.74 -22.25
N THR A 47 -11.36 -32.94 -22.92
CA THR A 47 -11.28 -33.02 -24.38
C THR A 47 -11.73 -34.38 -24.93
N ASN A 48 -11.27 -35.48 -24.32
CA ASN A 48 -11.47 -36.83 -24.86
C ASN A 48 -12.72 -37.54 -24.30
N TYR A 49 -13.19 -37.18 -23.10
CA TYR A 49 -14.30 -37.82 -22.40
C TYR A 49 -15.31 -36.82 -21.79
N PRO A 50 -15.85 -35.86 -22.58
CA PRO A 50 -16.60 -34.71 -22.06
C PRO A 50 -17.90 -35.06 -21.30
N ARG A 51 -18.52 -36.21 -21.58
CA ARG A 51 -19.79 -36.65 -20.98
C ARG A 51 -19.63 -37.78 -19.95
N ARG A 52 -18.42 -37.97 -19.40
CA ARG A 52 -18.10 -39.10 -18.50
C ARG A 52 -17.91 -38.66 -17.04
N MET A 53 -18.14 -39.61 -16.13
CA MET A 53 -17.98 -39.44 -14.68
C MET A 53 -16.54 -39.13 -14.28
N VAL A 54 -15.55 -39.65 -15.02
CA VAL A 54 -14.13 -39.38 -14.75
C VAL A 54 -13.81 -37.88 -14.78
N ARG A 55 -14.38 -37.13 -15.74
CA ARG A 55 -14.22 -35.67 -15.81
C ARG A 55 -14.79 -34.98 -14.57
N VAL A 56 -15.98 -35.40 -14.13
CA VAL A 56 -16.65 -34.82 -12.96
C VAL A 56 -15.84 -35.08 -11.69
N TYR A 57 -15.35 -36.31 -11.52
CA TYR A 57 -14.52 -36.70 -10.38
C TYR A 57 -13.20 -35.91 -10.32
N LEU A 58 -12.51 -35.78 -11.45
CA LEU A 58 -11.26 -35.00 -11.53
C LEU A 58 -11.49 -33.52 -11.25
N ASN A 59 -12.60 -32.97 -11.74
CA ASN A 59 -12.97 -31.58 -11.49
C ASN A 59 -13.24 -31.33 -10.00
N GLU A 60 -13.97 -32.23 -9.33
CA GLU A 60 -14.20 -32.16 -7.89
C GLU A 60 -12.90 -32.23 -7.09
N LEU A 61 -11.99 -33.11 -7.50
CA LEU A 61 -10.69 -33.29 -6.85
C LEU A 61 -9.83 -32.02 -6.97
N VAL A 62 -9.78 -31.40 -8.16
CA VAL A 62 -9.11 -30.11 -8.41
C VAL A 62 -9.71 -28.99 -7.56
N ILE A 63 -11.05 -28.88 -7.49
CA ILE A 63 -11.74 -27.86 -6.66
C ILE A 63 -11.37 -28.03 -5.19
N ARG A 64 -11.35 -29.26 -4.66
CA ARG A 64 -10.99 -29.52 -3.25
C ARG A 64 -9.55 -29.13 -2.94
N VAL A 65 -8.62 -29.33 -3.87
CA VAL A 65 -7.22 -28.84 -3.72
C VAL A 65 -7.17 -27.32 -3.68
N PHE A 66 -7.87 -26.65 -4.60
CA PHE A 66 -7.96 -25.18 -4.61
C PHE A 66 -8.55 -24.62 -3.32
N ASP A 67 -9.64 -25.19 -2.83
CA ASP A 67 -10.24 -24.77 -1.57
C ASP A 67 -9.29 -24.97 -0.40
N ARG A 68 -8.56 -26.08 -0.34
CA ARG A 68 -7.57 -26.31 0.72
C ARG A 68 -6.42 -25.31 0.68
N MET A 69 -5.83 -25.06 -0.50
CA MET A 69 -4.77 -24.06 -0.67
C MET A 69 -5.26 -22.65 -0.31
N ARG A 70 -6.50 -22.32 -0.65
CA ARG A 70 -7.14 -21.05 -0.31
C ARG A 70 -7.49 -20.95 1.19
N THR A 71 -7.86 -22.04 1.85
CA THR A 71 -8.34 -22.02 3.24
C THR A 71 -7.20 -21.84 4.24
N GLY A 72 -5.97 -22.25 3.90
CA GLY A 72 -4.75 -21.86 4.64
C GLY A 72 -4.48 -20.36 4.68
N ALA A 73 -5.15 -19.57 3.81
CA ALA A 73 -5.06 -18.12 3.73
C ALA A 73 -6.13 -17.36 4.53
N LYS A 74 -7.04 -18.05 5.26
CA LYS A 74 -7.98 -17.41 6.19
C LYS A 74 -7.27 -16.97 7.48
N LYS A 75 -6.19 -16.20 7.38
CA LYS A 75 -5.66 -15.46 8.53
C LYS A 75 -6.66 -14.34 8.83
N ASN A 76 -7.04 -14.19 10.10
CA ASN A 76 -7.89 -13.08 10.54
C ASN A 76 -7.29 -11.75 10.05
N ILE A 77 -8.11 -10.80 9.59
CA ILE A 77 -7.65 -9.47 9.13
C ILE A 77 -6.73 -8.82 10.17
N THR A 78 -7.03 -8.98 11.46
CA THR A 78 -6.21 -8.50 12.57
C THR A 78 -4.81 -9.13 12.59
N GLN A 79 -4.69 -10.43 12.33
CA GLN A 79 -3.40 -11.12 12.23
C GLN A 79 -2.63 -10.72 10.97
N GLN A 80 -3.33 -10.47 9.85
CA GLN A 80 -2.70 -10.00 8.62
C GLN A 80 -2.15 -8.59 8.78
N LEU A 81 -2.93 -7.67 9.38
CA LEU A 81 -2.49 -6.32 9.70
C LEU A 81 -1.31 -6.35 10.69
N GLY A 82 -1.41 -7.15 11.76
CA GLY A 82 -0.31 -7.33 12.71
C GLY A 82 0.97 -7.83 12.04
N HIS A 83 0.86 -8.83 11.16
CA HIS A 83 2.02 -9.32 10.41
C HIS A 83 2.54 -8.27 9.42
N PHE A 84 1.66 -7.52 8.76
CA PHE A 84 2.04 -6.47 7.83
C PHE A 84 2.87 -5.38 8.51
N PHE A 85 2.39 -4.83 9.62
CA PHE A 85 3.10 -3.76 10.33
C PHE A 85 4.37 -4.25 11.03
N ASN A 86 4.38 -5.48 11.57
CA ASN A 86 5.54 -5.98 12.33
C ASN A 86 6.62 -6.62 11.45
N PHE A 87 6.28 -7.20 10.30
CA PHE A 87 7.23 -7.94 9.48
C PHE A 87 7.30 -7.43 8.04
N THR A 88 6.17 -7.25 7.37
CA THR A 88 6.17 -6.90 5.94
C THR A 88 6.70 -5.49 5.71
N LEU A 89 6.12 -4.49 6.38
CA LEU A 89 6.48 -3.08 6.21
C LEU A 89 7.94 -2.80 6.60
N PRO A 90 8.46 -3.24 7.76
CA PRO A 90 9.86 -3.01 8.11
C PRO A 90 10.83 -3.66 7.12
N LYS A 91 10.54 -4.89 6.67
CA LYS A 91 11.37 -5.58 5.66
C LYS A 91 11.42 -4.80 4.35
N ILE A 92 10.29 -4.26 3.89
CA ILE A 92 10.24 -3.44 2.67
C ILE A 92 11.04 -2.16 2.84
N ILE A 93 10.89 -1.45 3.97
CA ILE A 93 11.65 -0.22 4.26
C ILE A 93 13.15 -0.51 4.29
N ILE A 94 13.59 -1.56 4.98
CA ILE A 94 15.02 -1.92 5.05
C ILE A 94 15.56 -2.30 3.68
N LYS A 95 14.78 -3.06 2.88
CA LYS A 95 15.15 -3.43 1.51
C LYS A 95 15.34 -2.21 0.61
N HIS A 96 14.53 -1.18 0.78
CA HIS A 96 14.55 0.04 -0.06
C HIS A 96 15.08 1.28 0.68
N ARG A 97 15.87 1.09 1.73
CA ARG A 97 16.33 2.17 2.63
C ARG A 97 17.05 3.31 1.92
N TYR A 98 17.82 3.03 0.87
CA TYR A 98 18.53 4.07 0.12
C TYR A 98 17.57 4.96 -0.66
N ALA A 99 16.56 4.39 -1.31
CA ALA A 99 15.53 5.19 -1.98
C ALA A 99 14.75 6.04 -0.98
N PHE A 100 14.41 5.47 0.18
CA PHE A 100 13.77 6.21 1.26
C PHE A 100 14.65 7.36 1.79
N LEU A 101 15.95 7.10 2.03
CA LEU A 101 16.91 8.10 2.50
C LEU A 101 17.14 9.21 1.47
N VAL A 102 17.17 8.90 0.17
CA VAL A 102 17.29 9.91 -0.89
C VAL A 102 16.04 10.80 -0.90
N SER A 103 14.84 10.22 -0.88
CA SER A 103 13.60 11.00 -0.81
C SER A 103 13.52 11.85 0.45
N PHE A 104 13.92 11.29 1.60
CA PHE A 104 14.02 12.02 2.86
C PHE A 104 15.03 13.17 2.76
N GLY A 105 16.21 12.92 2.18
CA GLY A 105 17.25 13.93 2.00
C GLY A 105 16.81 15.09 1.11
N ILE A 106 16.16 14.80 -0.03
CA ILE A 106 15.59 15.82 -0.92
C ILE A 106 14.55 16.65 -0.17
N PHE A 107 13.61 15.99 0.51
CA PHE A 107 12.54 16.66 1.24
C PHE A 107 13.06 17.49 2.42
N PHE A 108 14.04 16.97 3.16
CA PHE A 108 14.67 17.67 4.27
C PHE A 108 15.44 18.89 3.80
N PHE A 109 16.25 18.75 2.74
CA PHE A 109 16.98 19.87 2.14
C PHE A 109 16.03 20.95 1.62
N ALA A 110 14.95 20.55 0.96
CA ALA A 110 13.88 21.44 0.53
C ALA A 110 13.22 22.20 1.70
N THR A 111 13.01 21.51 2.82
CA THR A 111 12.47 22.11 4.05
C THR A 111 13.42 23.18 4.60
N VAL A 112 14.73 22.91 4.63
CA VAL A 112 15.73 23.91 5.03
C VAL A 112 15.73 25.11 4.09
N ILE A 113 15.61 24.90 2.77
CA ILE A 113 15.44 26.00 1.80
C ILE A 113 14.20 26.82 2.14
N GLY A 114 13.06 26.19 2.38
CA GLY A 114 11.82 26.88 2.74
C GLY A 114 11.96 27.75 3.98
N ILE A 115 12.63 27.25 5.02
CA ILE A 115 12.94 28.01 6.24
C ILE A 115 13.84 29.21 5.93
N TYR A 116 14.95 28.98 5.22
CA TYR A 116 15.93 30.01 4.89
C TYR A 116 15.34 31.11 3.99
N SER A 117 14.54 30.73 2.99
CA SER A 117 13.88 31.69 2.09
C SER A 117 12.88 32.57 2.84
N THR A 118 12.12 32.01 3.80
CA THR A 118 11.22 32.82 4.62
C THR A 118 11.96 33.71 5.63
N LEU A 119 13.10 33.25 6.15
CA LEU A 119 13.96 34.04 7.02
C LEU A 119 14.43 35.33 6.33
N GLU A 120 14.89 35.21 5.08
CA GLU A 120 15.43 36.32 4.31
C GLU A 120 14.33 37.24 3.75
N ASN A 121 13.20 36.67 3.33
CA ASN A 121 12.09 37.42 2.76
C ASN A 121 10.73 36.92 3.26
N GLN A 122 10.02 37.76 4.02
CA GLN A 122 8.69 37.41 4.53
C GLN A 122 7.63 37.26 3.44
N ASP A 123 7.78 37.94 2.29
CA ASP A 123 6.86 37.81 1.15
C ASP A 123 6.95 36.43 0.49
N PHE A 124 8.04 35.69 0.71
CA PHE A 124 8.20 34.32 0.22
C PHE A 124 7.10 33.39 0.73
N VAL A 125 6.61 33.61 1.96
CA VAL A 125 5.52 32.83 2.53
C VAL A 125 4.25 33.00 1.73
N SER A 126 3.92 34.23 1.35
CA SER A 126 2.75 34.53 0.53
C SER A 126 2.84 33.91 -0.86
N TYR A 127 4.03 33.86 -1.45
CA TYR A 127 4.24 33.19 -2.74
C TYR A 127 3.99 31.67 -2.67
N ILE A 128 4.43 31.02 -1.58
CA ILE A 128 4.36 29.55 -1.44
C ILE A 128 3.04 29.06 -0.84
N LEU A 129 2.52 29.73 0.19
CA LEU A 129 1.26 29.35 0.87
C LEU A 129 0.03 30.05 0.28
N GLY A 130 0.23 31.14 -0.46
CA GLY A 130 -0.82 31.98 -1.00
C GLY A 130 -1.25 33.09 -0.03
N ASP A 131 -1.50 34.28 -0.57
CA ASP A 131 -1.94 35.46 0.18
C ASP A 131 -3.17 35.19 1.04
N SER A 132 -4.12 34.39 0.54
CA SER A 132 -5.33 34.04 1.29
C SER A 132 -5.02 33.32 2.60
N TYR A 133 -4.06 32.39 2.57
CA TYR A 133 -3.66 31.61 3.74
C TYR A 133 -2.91 32.47 4.76
N VAL A 134 -2.00 33.32 4.28
CA VAL A 134 -1.24 34.25 5.12
C VAL A 134 -2.18 35.26 5.78
N ASN A 135 -3.03 35.95 5.01
CA ASN A 135 -3.96 36.94 5.53
C ASN A 135 -4.95 36.36 6.53
N MET A 136 -5.47 35.15 6.28
CA MET A 136 -6.31 34.43 7.23
C MET A 136 -5.57 34.16 8.53
N THR A 137 -4.32 33.69 8.44
CA THR A 137 -3.50 33.38 9.62
C THR A 137 -3.17 34.64 10.41
N GLU A 138 -2.82 35.74 9.76
CA GLU A 138 -2.59 37.02 10.42
C GLU A 138 -3.85 37.57 11.11
N LYS A 139 -5.02 37.42 10.49
CA LYS A 139 -6.31 37.77 11.12
C LYS A 139 -6.57 36.91 12.37
N ASN A 140 -6.26 35.63 12.30
CA ASN A 140 -6.38 34.69 13.41
C ASN A 140 -5.43 35.06 14.57
N ILE A 141 -4.19 35.46 14.26
CA ILE A 141 -3.23 35.98 15.24
C ILE A 141 -3.75 37.25 15.92
N LYS A 142 -4.28 38.22 15.14
CA LYS A 142 -4.89 39.44 15.70
C LYS A 142 -6.08 39.16 16.62
N ASN A 143 -6.77 38.05 16.40
CA ASN A 143 -7.87 37.58 17.24
C ASN A 143 -7.42 36.72 18.43
N ASN A 144 -6.12 36.68 18.75
CA ASN A 144 -5.51 35.85 19.79
C ASN A 144 -5.75 34.33 19.63
N ASP A 145 -6.01 33.85 18.41
CA ASP A 145 -6.09 32.42 18.11
C ASP A 145 -5.32 32.05 16.82
N PRO A 146 -3.98 32.05 16.85
CA PRO A 146 -3.17 31.78 15.67
C PRO A 146 -3.42 30.41 15.02
N MET A 147 -3.85 29.43 15.81
CA MET A 147 -4.13 28.07 15.37
C MET A 147 -5.59 27.87 14.95
N ALA A 148 -6.39 28.94 14.84
CA ALA A 148 -7.79 28.86 14.43
C ALA A 148 -7.98 28.18 13.05
N VAL A 149 -6.98 28.25 12.17
CA VAL A 149 -6.96 27.50 10.90
C VAL A 149 -7.07 25.98 11.08
N TYR A 150 -6.66 25.47 12.26
CA TYR A 150 -6.74 24.06 12.65
C TYR A 150 -7.81 23.78 13.72
N LYS A 151 -8.60 24.78 14.13
CA LYS A 151 -9.65 24.66 15.16
C LYS A 151 -11.05 24.76 14.57
N ASP A 152 -11.29 24.07 13.46
CA ASP A 152 -12.65 23.97 12.93
C ASP A 152 -13.55 23.20 13.92
N LYS A 153 -14.85 23.54 13.93
CA LYS A 153 -15.84 22.90 14.81
C LYS A 153 -16.00 21.41 14.49
N ASP A 154 -15.76 21.02 13.25
CA ASP A 154 -15.71 19.62 12.80
C ASP A 154 -14.25 19.12 12.67
N LYS A 155 -13.69 18.71 13.81
CA LYS A 155 -12.34 18.11 13.87
C LYS A 155 -12.20 16.87 12.99
N THR A 156 -13.29 16.11 12.81
CA THR A 156 -13.29 14.89 11.98
C THR A 156 -13.20 15.24 10.50
N GLY A 157 -14.00 16.22 10.04
CA GLY A 157 -13.96 16.73 8.68
C GLY A 157 -12.57 17.27 8.30
N MET A 158 -11.92 18.02 9.21
CA MET A 158 -10.56 18.50 8.99
C MET A 158 -9.55 17.36 8.87
N PHE A 159 -9.58 16.39 9.78
CA PHE A 159 -8.68 15.24 9.74
C PHE A 159 -8.83 14.48 8.42
N VAL A 160 -10.06 14.23 7.97
CA VAL A 160 -10.34 13.57 6.70
C VAL A 160 -9.84 14.42 5.53
N GLY A 161 -10.09 15.73 5.54
CA GLY A 161 -9.62 16.65 4.50
C GLY A 161 -8.09 16.66 4.35
N ILE A 162 -7.36 16.80 5.45
CA ILE A 162 -5.89 16.74 5.48
C ILE A 162 -5.40 15.37 4.98
N THR A 163 -6.03 14.30 5.45
CA THR A 163 -5.68 12.92 5.04
C THR A 163 -5.87 12.73 3.53
N LEU A 164 -7.01 13.16 2.99
CA LEU A 164 -7.29 13.08 1.55
C LEU A 164 -6.32 13.94 0.73
N ASN A 165 -5.94 15.11 1.22
CA ASN A 165 -4.94 15.94 0.57
C ASN A 165 -3.57 15.25 0.50
N ASN A 166 -3.11 14.66 1.62
CA ASN A 166 -1.86 13.90 1.66
C ASN A 166 -1.90 12.66 0.75
N ILE A 167 -3.02 11.94 0.73
CA ILE A 167 -3.22 10.80 -0.19
C ILE A 167 -3.15 11.27 -1.64
N ARG A 168 -3.80 12.39 -1.98
CA ARG A 168 -3.75 12.96 -3.33
C ARG A 168 -2.31 13.31 -3.72
N VAL A 169 -1.57 14.02 -2.87
CA VAL A 169 -0.16 14.35 -3.15
C VAL A 169 0.68 13.08 -3.31
N ALA A 170 0.49 12.08 -2.44
CA ALA A 170 1.20 10.80 -2.54
C ALA A 170 0.88 10.05 -3.85
N MET A 171 -0.39 10.01 -4.27
CA MET A 171 -0.82 9.39 -5.52
C MET A 171 -0.24 10.11 -6.75
N VAL A 172 -0.27 11.45 -6.76
CA VAL A 172 0.35 12.24 -7.82
C VAL A 172 1.86 11.99 -7.86
N THR A 173 2.53 12.03 -6.70
CA THR A 173 3.97 11.74 -6.57
C THR A 173 4.34 10.37 -7.13
N PHE A 174 3.51 9.36 -6.85
CA PHE A 174 3.68 8.01 -7.34
C PHE A 174 3.49 7.92 -8.87
N VAL A 175 2.40 8.48 -9.41
CA VAL A 175 2.10 8.44 -10.85
C VAL A 175 3.20 9.15 -11.65
N PHE A 176 3.65 10.33 -11.22
CA PHE A 176 4.75 11.03 -11.88
C PHE A 176 6.06 10.23 -11.81
N GLY A 177 6.30 9.54 -10.69
CA GLY A 177 7.45 8.66 -10.51
C GLY A 177 7.49 7.45 -11.46
N ILE A 178 6.34 6.99 -11.98
CA ILE A 178 6.29 5.91 -12.98
C ILE A 178 6.93 6.36 -14.29
N PHE A 179 6.70 7.61 -14.71
CA PHE A 179 7.25 8.15 -15.95
C PHE A 179 8.69 8.62 -15.80
N THR A 180 8.99 9.33 -14.70
CA THR A 180 10.35 9.78 -14.39
C THR A 180 10.52 10.07 -12.90
N SER A 181 11.66 9.68 -12.33
CA SER A 181 12.02 9.99 -10.94
C SER A 181 12.16 11.50 -10.69
N LEU A 182 12.37 12.30 -11.73
CA LEU A 182 12.40 13.76 -11.64
C LEU A 182 11.07 14.34 -11.16
N GLY A 183 9.94 13.77 -11.61
CA GLY A 183 8.61 14.23 -11.20
C GLY A 183 8.39 14.06 -9.70
N THR A 184 8.77 12.90 -9.16
CA THR A 184 8.77 12.66 -7.71
C THR A 184 9.68 13.66 -6.98
N GLY A 185 10.90 13.88 -7.49
CA GLY A 185 11.85 14.82 -6.90
C GLY A 185 11.32 16.25 -6.82
N LEU A 186 10.71 16.76 -7.89
CA LEU A 186 10.12 18.10 -7.93
C LEU A 186 8.95 18.26 -6.96
N ILE A 187 8.10 17.24 -6.84
CA ILE A 187 6.97 17.28 -5.90
C ILE A 187 7.49 17.28 -4.46
N LEU A 188 8.51 16.47 -4.15
CA LEU A 188 9.16 16.48 -2.83
C LEU A 188 9.83 17.83 -2.53
N LEU A 189 10.50 18.44 -3.51
CA LEU A 189 11.10 19.76 -3.37
C LEU A 189 10.04 20.81 -3.04
N TYR A 190 8.96 20.88 -3.84
CA TYR A 190 7.91 21.87 -3.63
C TYR A 190 7.21 21.70 -2.27
N ASN A 191 6.82 20.48 -1.92
CA ASN A 191 6.16 20.20 -0.64
C ASN A 191 7.10 20.41 0.55
N GLY A 192 8.39 20.11 0.41
CA GLY A 192 9.39 20.38 1.45
C GLY A 192 9.58 21.88 1.69
N ILE A 193 9.76 22.66 0.61
CA ILE A 193 9.85 24.14 0.70
C ILE A 193 8.61 24.71 1.37
N MET A 194 7.42 24.26 0.95
CA MET A 194 6.15 24.64 1.55
C MET A 194 6.09 24.34 3.05
N LEU A 195 6.50 23.13 3.45
CA LEU A 195 6.53 22.73 4.85
C LEU A 195 7.49 23.61 5.67
N GLY A 196 8.67 23.89 5.13
CA GLY A 196 9.66 24.75 5.78
C GLY A 196 9.16 26.18 5.98
N ALA A 197 8.60 26.77 4.92
CA ALA A 197 8.02 28.11 4.98
C ALA A 197 6.86 28.18 5.97
N PHE A 198 5.98 27.16 5.97
CA PHE A 198 4.87 27.03 6.89
C PHE A 198 5.35 26.98 8.35
N PHE A 199 6.25 26.06 8.69
CA PHE A 199 6.74 25.93 10.07
C PHE A 199 7.37 27.23 10.54
N PHE A 200 8.24 27.81 9.72
CA PHE A 200 8.94 29.01 10.11
C PHE A 200 8.00 30.21 10.29
N PHE A 201 7.03 30.41 9.38
CA PHE A 201 6.00 31.44 9.49
C PHE A 201 5.22 31.34 10.81
N PHE A 202 4.75 30.14 11.17
CA PHE A 202 4.07 29.93 12.45
C PHE A 202 5.01 30.10 13.64
N THR A 203 6.28 29.67 13.56
CA THR A 203 7.22 29.90 14.67
C THR A 203 7.46 31.38 14.94
N ILE A 204 7.69 32.21 13.90
CA ILE A 204 7.82 33.66 14.08
C ILE A 204 6.51 34.21 14.64
N LYS A 205 5.40 34.00 13.95
CA LYS A 205 4.18 34.76 14.21
C LYS A 205 3.39 34.29 15.43
N VAL A 206 3.55 33.04 15.88
CA VAL A 206 2.83 32.49 17.04
C VAL A 206 3.65 32.56 18.32
N TYR A 207 4.95 32.26 18.28
CA TYR A 207 5.78 32.30 19.50
C TYR A 207 6.24 33.72 19.84
N TRP A 208 6.56 34.56 18.85
CA TRP A 208 7.05 35.92 19.14
C TRP A 208 5.93 36.93 19.42
N SER A 209 4.70 36.67 18.98
CA SER A 209 3.53 37.51 19.32
C SER A 209 2.98 37.26 20.72
N GLN A 210 3.47 36.24 21.43
CA GLN A 210 3.09 35.94 22.82
C GLN A 210 4.08 36.54 23.85
N LEU A 211 5.23 37.01 23.38
CA LEU A 211 6.30 37.58 24.21
C LEU A 211 6.22 39.12 24.34
N TYR A 212 5.32 39.76 23.58
CA TYR A 212 5.03 41.21 23.60
C TYR A 212 3.52 41.43 23.51
#